data_AF-A0A2S6TJJ5-F1
#
_entry.id   AF-A0A2S6TJJ5-F1
#
_cell.length_a   1.000
_cell.length_b   1.000
_cell.length_c   1.000
_cell.angle_alpha   90.00
_cell.angle_beta   90.00
_cell.angle_gamma   90.00
#
_symmetry.space_group_name_H-M   'P 1'
#
loop_
_entity.id
_entity.type
_entity.pdbx_description
1 polymer ?
#
loop_
_entity_poly.entity_id
_entity_poly.type
_entity_poly.pdbx_seq_one_letter_code
_entity_poly.pdbx_strand_id
1 'polypeptide(L)' 'KTEYASPETPVNLRVRGKALPGSVVKLPFVDQRYYKS' A
#
# COMPACT_ATOMS: atom_id res chain seq x y z
N LYS A 1 -3.55 16.91 -3.40
CA LYS A 1 -3.42 16.22 -2.10
C LYS A 1 -2.99 14.78 -2.36
N THR A 2 -1.68 14.54 -2.42
CA THR A 2 -1.04 13.24 -2.75
C THR A 2 0.20 12.99 -1.90
N GLU A 3 0.47 13.86 -0.93
CA GLU A 3 1.69 13.90 -0.12
C GLU A 3 1.97 12.60 0.64
N TYR A 4 0.94 11.82 0.93
CA TYR A 4 1.05 10.53 1.64
C TYR A 4 0.92 9.30 0.72
N ALA A 5 0.89 9.50 -0.60
CA ALA A 5 0.77 8.40 -1.57
C ALA A 5 2.12 7.82 -2.01
N SER A 6 3.23 8.44 -1.59
CA SER A 6 4.57 7.95 -1.91
C SER A 6 4.77 6.55 -1.33
N PRO A 7 5.40 5.60 -2.05
CA PRO A 7 5.77 4.31 -1.51
C PRO A 7 6.56 4.45 -0.21
N GLU A 8 6.45 3.44 0.66
CA GLU A 8 7.10 3.35 1.97
C GLU A 8 6.64 4.38 3.01
N THR A 9 5.70 5.27 2.64
CA THR A 9 5.13 6.23 3.59
C THR A 9 4.41 5.49 4.73
N PRO A 10 4.78 5.74 6.01
CA PRO A 10 4.10 5.14 7.14
C PRO A 10 2.71 5.78 7.36
N VAL A 11 1.71 4.95 7.61
CA VAL A 11 0.31 5.36 7.83
C VAL A 11 -0.28 4.61 9.03
N ASN A 12 -1.26 5.23 9.69
CA ASN A 12 -2.00 4.61 10.79
C ASN A 12 -3.43 4.29 10.36
N LEU A 13 -3.77 3.01 10.33
CA LEU A 13 -5.11 2.52 10.00
C LEU A 13 -5.94 2.36 11.28
N ARG A 14 -7.18 2.86 11.28
CA ARG A 14 -8.12 2.68 12.39
C ARG A 14 -8.85 1.34 12.22
N VAL A 15 -8.60 0.37 13.11
CA VAL A 15 -9.26 -0.94 13.10
C VAL A 15 -9.85 -1.21 14.49
N ARG A 16 -11.18 -1.34 14.57
CA ARG A 16 -11.93 -1.53 15.83
C ARG A 16 -11.52 -0.53 16.93
N GLY A 17 -11.40 0.75 16.56
CA GLY A 17 -11.02 1.84 17.46
C GLY A 17 -9.51 1.96 17.76
N LYS A 18 -8.69 0.94 17.44
CA LYS A 18 -7.24 0.96 17.63
C LYS A 18 -6.52 1.49 16.38
N ALA A 19 -5.48 2.29 16.58
CA ALA A 19 -4.57 2.66 15.50
C ALA A 19 -3.55 1.54 15.28
N LEU A 20 -3.51 1.00 14.06
CA LEU A 20 -2.56 -0.02 13.64
C LEU A 20 -1.58 0.58 12.63
N PRO A 21 -0.27 0.30 12.76
CA PRO A 21 0.71 0.79 11.80
C PRO A 21 0.59 0.04 10.46
N GLY A 22 0.81 0.75 9.36
CA GLY A 22 0.92 0.21 8.01
C GLY A 22 1.82 1.11 7.16
N SER A 23 2.08 0.69 5.91
CA SER A 23 2.85 1.47 4.95
C SER A 23 2.25 1.40 3.56
N VAL A 24 2.48 2.44 2.76
CA VAL A 24 2.15 2.42 1.33
C VAL A 24 3.14 1.52 0.62
N VAL A 25 2.66 0.55 -0.16
CA VAL A 25 3.51 -0.36 -0.92
C VAL A 25 3.26 -0.22 -2.41
N LYS A 26 4.32 -0.46 -3.20
CA LYS A 26 4.24 -0.40 -4.65
C LYS A 26 3.45 -1.60 -5.18
N LEU A 27 2.60 -1.34 -6.16
CA LEU A 27 1.86 -2.38 -6.88
C LEU A 27 2.63 -2.81 -8.15
N PRO A 28 2.42 -4.06 -8.62
CA PRO A 28 1.56 -5.10 -8.04
C PRO A 28 2.24 -5.79 -6.85
N PHE A 29 1.43 -6.42 -5.98
CA PHE A 29 1.97 -7.21 -4.86
C PHE A 29 2.67 -8.49 -5.31
N VAL A 30 2.33 -9.00 -6.49
CA VAL A 30 2.84 -10.25 -7.07
C VAL A 30 3.00 -10.05 -8.57
N ASP A 31 3.99 -10.71 -9.16
CA ASP A 31 4.24 -10.66 -10.60
C ASP A 31 3.03 -11.07 -11.43
N GLN A 32 2.74 -10.27 -12.44
CA GLN A 32 1.65 -10.52 -13.38
C GLN A 32 2.09 -11.55 -14.42
N ARG A 33 1.22 -12.55 -14.68
CA ARG A 33 1.46 -13.63 -15.65
C ARG A 33 0.71 -13.37 -16.95
N TYR A 34 0.90 -12.20 -17.54
CA TYR A 34 0.24 -11.87 -18.78
C TYR A 34 0.71 -12.78 -19.93
N TYR A 35 -0.22 -13.09 -20.82
CA TYR A 35 0.09 -13.77 -22.07
C TYR A 35 1.10 -12.93 -22.86
N LYS A 36 2.26 -13.52 -23.17
CA LYS A 36 3.26 -12.91 -24.04
C LYS A 36 3.05 -13.56 -25.41
N SER A 37 2.37 -12.85 -26.30
CA SER A 37 2.22 -13.24 -27.71
C SER A 37 3.56 -13.24 -28.42
#